data_AF-A0AAV2I9G3-F1
#
_entry.id   AF-A0AAV2I9G3-F1
#
_cell.length_a   1.000
_cell.length_b   1.000
_cell.length_c   1.000
_cell.angle_alpha   90.00
_cell.angle_beta   90.00
_cell.angle_gamma   90.00
#
_symmetry.space_group_name_H-M   'P 1'
#
loop_
_entity.id
_entity.type
_entity.pdbx_description
1 polymer ?
#
loop_
_entity_poly.entity_id
_entity_poly.type
_entity_poly.pdbx_seq_one_letter_code
_entity_poly.pdbx_strand_id
1 'polypeptide(L)'
;MSRLYDTVEPSVIDEDMLQKAVEEQGPKDEAGKIAKKEGINFGDVLSLRLDFKNVLKIDNLWEFTSLTKLQLDNNIIEKIEGLDFLVNLVWLDLSFNNIEVIEGLNKLTKLQDLTLYNNHISKIENLDAQLELQVFSIGNNEIKDIKDILYLRRFPKLKTLNINNNPVCQEENFRLYVAAFLPKLEFLDYRLLDQQTKTVAYDKYQNQVEEQIDKDNKAKLVAEAQQKLDQEIHRQKEAYVEYLDTDKLFVDMYADDPEGNKLNEIPGVDEMLIIYKEKLVAVCKELFSFGLLEHDKRKAEVDMFWECVNEAKLENKQEGMKAIEEFNIEKKRLFSEIQQLTDAKLMEIKVMEFNTLISELWDKLMGLELQLVDQLEEVIKDFDRNMQDLVSGFLENVQAYLTQARELENQHNEKMIESATIALEKAAKNELEEDVSEDLRMLLVDKDTVLNAVTSSHDVHLLKIDNKEDDIVTRINGWLKNMVTNIHNEEEIRRNRTRVTEINHYIDHLREEVEALDMAVGN
;
A
#
# COMPACT_ATOMS: atom_id res chain seq x y z
N MET A 1 -47.67 27.74 -3.97
CA MET A 1 -47.34 26.65 -3.03
C MET A 1 -45.82 26.50 -3.01
N SER A 2 -45.13 27.33 -2.23
CA SER A 2 -43.68 27.32 -2.07
C SER A 2 -43.42 27.33 -0.56
N ARG A 3 -43.24 26.14 0.02
CA ARG A 3 -42.84 25.92 1.42
C ARG A 3 -42.32 24.48 1.54
N LEU A 4 -41.01 24.30 1.76
CA LEU A 4 -40.41 23.34 2.74
C LEU A 4 -38.91 22.97 2.54
N TYR A 5 -38.17 23.50 1.55
CA TYR A 5 -36.80 23.02 1.26
C TYR A 5 -35.63 24.02 1.44
N ASP A 6 -35.83 25.17 2.11
CA ASP A 6 -34.78 26.21 2.23
C ASP A 6 -34.06 26.27 3.60
N THR A 7 -34.04 25.19 4.40
CA THR A 7 -33.49 25.28 5.78
C THR A 7 -32.77 24.02 6.27
N VAL A 8 -31.91 23.39 5.46
CA VAL A 8 -30.94 22.41 5.98
C VAL A 8 -29.56 22.82 5.50
N GLU A 9 -28.68 23.20 6.42
CA GLU A 9 -27.30 23.56 6.11
C GLU A 9 -26.56 22.30 5.63
N PRO A 10 -25.72 22.42 4.57
CA PRO A 10 -24.84 21.33 4.15
C PRO A 10 -23.97 20.83 5.31
N SER A 11 -23.89 19.52 5.48
CA SER A 11 -23.09 18.91 6.56
C SER A 11 -21.84 18.20 6.03
N VAL A 12 -20.82 18.12 6.86
CA VAL A 12 -19.68 17.20 6.69
C VAL A 12 -19.95 16.00 7.58
N ILE A 13 -19.54 14.80 7.15
CA ILE A 13 -19.57 13.64 8.05
C ILE A 13 -18.59 13.92 9.19
N ASP A 14 -19.10 14.05 10.42
CA ASP A 14 -18.32 14.28 11.63
C ASP A 14 -18.52 13.15 12.66
N GLU A 15 -17.71 13.13 13.71
CA GLU A 15 -17.75 12.10 14.75
C GLU A 15 -19.13 12.01 15.43
N ASP A 16 -19.83 13.13 15.64
CA ASP A 16 -21.16 13.15 16.27
C ASP A 16 -22.22 12.52 15.36
N MET A 17 -22.18 12.79 14.06
CA MET A 17 -23.04 12.14 13.08
C MET A 17 -22.78 10.63 13.03
N LEU A 18 -21.51 10.23 13.03
CA LEU A 18 -21.09 8.83 13.00
C LEU A 18 -21.52 8.08 14.25
N GLN A 19 -21.28 8.66 15.43
CA GLN A 19 -21.69 8.08 16.71
C GLN A 19 -23.22 7.90 16.74
N LYS A 20 -24.00 8.93 16.39
CA LYS A 20 -25.46 8.83 16.34
C LYS A 20 -25.94 7.76 15.35
N ALA A 21 -25.35 7.72 14.16
CA ALA A 21 -25.70 6.74 13.15
C ALA A 21 -25.44 5.30 13.63
N VAL A 22 -24.27 5.07 14.23
CA VAL A 22 -23.89 3.75 14.76
C VAL A 22 -24.75 3.36 15.97
N GLU A 23 -25.09 4.31 16.85
CA GLU A 23 -26.00 4.06 17.98
C GLU A 23 -27.44 3.76 17.54
N GLU A 24 -27.94 4.43 16.51
CA GLU A 24 -29.29 4.21 15.96
C GLU A 24 -29.40 2.88 15.20
N GLN A 25 -28.31 2.48 14.54
CA GLN A 25 -28.26 1.31 13.65
C GLN A 25 -27.69 0.06 14.33
N GLY A 26 -27.04 0.23 15.48
CA GLY A 26 -26.45 -0.84 16.27
C GLY A 26 -27.49 -1.82 16.84
N PRO A 27 -27.04 -2.85 17.58
CA PRO A 27 -27.90 -3.84 18.18
C PRO A 27 -29.01 -3.19 19.03
N LYS A 28 -30.22 -3.74 19.00
CA LYS A 28 -31.33 -3.29 19.87
C LYS A 28 -31.40 -4.13 21.15
N ASP A 29 -32.25 -3.73 22.09
CA ASP A 29 -32.51 -4.47 23.33
C ASP A 29 -31.29 -4.54 24.27
N GLU A 30 -31.07 -5.67 24.96
CA GLU A 30 -29.96 -5.82 25.92
C GLU A 30 -28.59 -5.62 25.27
N ALA A 31 -28.38 -6.12 24.06
CA ALA A 31 -27.13 -5.93 23.31
C ALA A 31 -26.87 -4.46 22.96
N GLY A 32 -27.92 -3.68 22.69
CA GLY A 32 -27.81 -2.23 22.45
C GLY A 32 -27.54 -1.42 23.72
N LYS A 33 -28.11 -1.84 24.85
CA LYS A 33 -27.84 -1.23 26.15
C LYS A 33 -26.39 -1.49 26.59
N ILE A 34 -25.87 -2.68 26.31
CA ILE A 34 -24.47 -3.04 26.58
C ILE A 34 -23.54 -2.22 25.68
N ALA A 35 -23.80 -2.16 24.37
CA ALA A 35 -23.01 -1.35 23.43
C ALA A 35 -22.98 0.16 23.78
N LYS A 36 -24.09 0.71 24.28
CA LYS A 36 -24.15 2.11 24.76
C LYS A 36 -23.42 2.34 26.08
N LYS A 37 -23.20 1.29 26.88
CA LYS A 37 -22.50 1.37 28.17
C LYS A 37 -20.99 1.12 28.02
N GLU A 38 -20.61 0.22 27.12
CA GLU A 38 -19.21 -0.16 26.87
C GLU A 38 -18.53 0.69 25.79
N GLY A 39 -19.28 1.51 25.05
CA GLY A 39 -18.78 2.28 23.91
C GLY A 39 -18.71 1.43 22.63
N ILE A 40 -18.98 2.03 21.48
CA ILE A 40 -18.98 1.31 20.20
C ILE A 40 -17.65 1.52 19.49
N ASN A 41 -16.87 0.45 19.34
CA ASN A 41 -15.66 0.46 18.53
C ASN A 41 -16.02 0.58 17.04
N PHE A 42 -15.69 1.71 16.42
CA PHE A 42 -15.94 1.94 14.99
C PHE A 42 -15.20 0.94 14.08
N GLY A 43 -14.08 0.38 14.55
CA GLY A 43 -13.32 -0.64 13.84
C GLY A 43 -14.07 -1.94 13.59
N ASP A 44 -15.11 -2.25 14.38
CA ASP A 44 -15.90 -3.49 14.26
C ASP A 44 -17.20 -3.31 13.45
N VAL A 45 -17.53 -2.07 13.07
CA VAL A 45 -18.78 -1.76 12.36
C VAL A 45 -18.70 -2.28 10.92
N LEU A 46 -19.60 -3.19 10.57
CA LEU A 46 -19.63 -3.82 9.23
C LEU A 46 -20.55 -3.11 8.23
N SER A 47 -21.53 -2.33 8.71
CA SER A 47 -22.51 -1.64 7.87
C SER A 47 -22.85 -0.28 8.47
N LEU A 48 -22.85 0.77 7.65
CA LEU A 48 -23.15 2.14 8.04
C LEU A 48 -24.08 2.78 7.02
N ARG A 49 -25.13 3.43 7.52
CA ARG A 49 -26.11 4.18 6.73
C ARG A 49 -26.12 5.66 7.13
N LEU A 50 -26.00 6.53 6.14
CA LEU A 50 -25.99 7.98 6.29
C LEU A 50 -26.90 8.63 5.23
N ASP A 51 -28.04 8.01 4.95
CA ASP A 51 -29.04 8.51 4.00
C ASP A 51 -29.79 9.73 4.54
N PHE A 52 -30.14 10.67 3.66
CA PHE A 52 -30.91 11.89 3.99
C PHE A 52 -30.27 12.76 5.09
N LYS A 53 -28.93 12.85 5.11
CA LYS A 53 -28.19 13.65 6.10
C LYS A 53 -27.73 15.01 5.58
N ASN A 54 -28.01 15.33 4.31
CA ASN A 54 -27.56 16.56 3.63
C ASN A 54 -26.03 16.68 3.60
N VAL A 55 -25.35 15.54 3.48
CA VAL A 55 -23.88 15.46 3.42
C VAL A 55 -23.39 16.08 2.11
N LEU A 56 -22.51 17.07 2.22
CA LEU A 56 -21.78 17.67 1.10
C LEU A 56 -20.39 17.05 0.94
N LYS A 57 -19.75 16.72 2.06
CA LYS A 57 -18.39 16.19 2.10
C LYS A 57 -18.29 14.92 2.94
N ILE A 58 -17.67 13.90 2.36
CA ILE A 58 -17.32 12.65 3.04
C ILE A 58 -16.00 12.84 3.78
N ASP A 59 -15.99 12.62 5.09
CA ASP A 59 -14.81 12.75 5.95
C ASP A 59 -14.98 11.87 7.21
N ASN A 60 -13.95 11.77 8.06
CA ASN A 60 -14.01 11.09 9.37
C ASN A 60 -14.34 9.57 9.33
N LEU A 61 -14.20 8.90 8.19
CA LEU A 61 -14.48 7.45 8.05
C LEU A 61 -13.25 6.55 8.28
N TRP A 62 -12.08 7.10 8.65
CA TRP A 62 -10.82 6.34 8.73
C TRP A 62 -10.82 5.23 9.79
N GLU A 63 -11.64 5.33 10.84
CA GLU A 63 -11.70 4.32 11.92
C GLU A 63 -12.51 3.08 11.54
N PHE A 64 -13.36 3.17 10.50
CA PHE A 64 -14.26 2.11 10.05
C PHE A 64 -13.56 1.05 9.18
N THR A 65 -12.43 0.53 9.67
CA THR A 65 -11.53 -0.36 8.91
C THR A 65 -12.15 -1.70 8.49
N SER A 66 -13.16 -2.18 9.22
CA SER A 66 -13.89 -3.43 8.88
C SER A 66 -15.17 -3.22 8.06
N LEU A 67 -15.48 -1.98 7.65
CA LEU A 67 -16.74 -1.68 6.99
C LEU A 67 -16.89 -2.41 5.66
N THR A 68 -18.02 -3.08 5.47
CA THR A 68 -18.35 -3.84 4.25
C THR A 68 -19.50 -3.22 3.45
N LYS A 69 -20.36 -2.42 4.09
CA LYS A 69 -21.50 -1.76 3.45
C LYS A 69 -21.58 -0.30 3.87
N LEU A 70 -21.65 0.60 2.90
CA LEU A 70 -21.81 2.02 3.13
C LEU A 70 -22.94 2.56 2.26
N GLN A 71 -23.94 3.15 2.92
CA GLN A 71 -25.09 3.76 2.29
C GLN A 71 -25.04 5.28 2.50
N LEU A 72 -24.92 6.04 1.41
CA LEU A 72 -24.80 7.50 1.37
C LEU A 72 -25.80 8.12 0.38
N ASP A 73 -26.88 7.42 0.06
CA ASP A 73 -27.89 7.91 -0.88
C ASP A 73 -28.70 9.10 -0.35
N ASN A 74 -29.29 9.87 -1.26
CA ASN A 74 -30.10 11.05 -0.93
C ASN A 74 -29.35 12.10 -0.10
N ASN A 75 -28.15 12.47 -0.55
CA ASN A 75 -27.34 13.55 0.01
C ASN A 75 -27.04 14.60 -1.08
N ILE A 76 -26.10 15.50 -0.83
CA ILE A 76 -25.70 16.56 -1.77
C ILE A 76 -24.20 16.46 -2.10
N ILE A 77 -23.65 15.25 -2.09
CA ILE A 77 -22.24 14.98 -2.31
C ILE A 77 -21.88 15.33 -3.75
N GLU A 78 -20.88 16.18 -3.94
CA GLU A 78 -20.37 16.55 -5.27
C GLU A 78 -19.12 15.76 -5.65
N LYS A 79 -18.36 15.30 -4.64
CA LYS A 79 -17.08 14.62 -4.80
C LYS A 79 -16.99 13.36 -3.96
N ILE A 80 -16.52 12.29 -4.58
CA ILE A 80 -16.20 11.03 -3.89
C ILE A 80 -14.79 11.16 -3.29
N GLU A 81 -14.70 11.31 -1.98
CA GLU A 81 -13.43 11.42 -1.24
C GLU A 81 -13.53 10.79 0.15
N GLY A 82 -12.42 10.67 0.89
CA GLY A 82 -12.42 10.18 2.27
C GLY A 82 -12.73 8.68 2.45
N LEU A 83 -12.68 7.88 1.37
CA LEU A 83 -12.97 6.43 1.41
C LEU A 83 -11.72 5.54 1.41
N ASP A 84 -10.50 6.11 1.38
CA ASP A 84 -9.24 5.37 1.16
C ASP A 84 -8.96 4.25 2.16
N PHE A 85 -9.47 4.39 3.39
CA PHE A 85 -9.27 3.43 4.48
C PHE A 85 -10.29 2.28 4.48
N LEU A 86 -11.36 2.37 3.70
CA LEU A 86 -12.45 1.38 3.66
C LEU A 86 -12.12 0.21 2.73
N VAL A 87 -10.93 -0.37 2.84
CA VAL A 87 -10.38 -1.41 1.94
C VAL A 87 -11.21 -2.71 1.92
N ASN A 88 -12.09 -2.89 2.91
CA ASN A 88 -12.99 -4.04 3.04
C ASN A 88 -14.40 -3.81 2.45
N LEU A 89 -14.66 -2.63 1.88
CA LEU A 89 -15.99 -2.29 1.38
C LEU A 89 -16.40 -3.17 0.19
N VAL A 90 -17.60 -3.74 0.28
CA VAL A 90 -18.20 -4.65 -0.71
C VAL A 90 -19.38 -4.00 -1.42
N TRP A 91 -20.15 -3.16 -0.71
CA TRP A 91 -21.34 -2.51 -1.23
C TRP A 91 -21.31 -1.00 -0.91
N LEU A 92 -21.46 -0.17 -1.94
CA LEU A 92 -21.47 1.28 -1.84
C LEU A 92 -22.66 1.87 -2.60
N ASP A 93 -23.48 2.64 -1.90
CA ASP A 93 -24.58 3.40 -2.49
C ASP A 93 -24.36 4.90 -2.34
N LEU A 94 -24.23 5.58 -3.47
CA LEU A 94 -24.07 7.02 -3.64
C LEU A 94 -25.18 7.59 -4.53
N SER A 95 -26.33 6.92 -4.57
CA SER A 95 -27.45 7.34 -5.42
C SER A 95 -28.08 8.65 -4.96
N PHE A 96 -28.68 9.44 -5.86
CA PHE A 96 -29.31 10.72 -5.52
C PHE A 96 -28.34 11.69 -4.82
N ASN A 97 -27.22 11.96 -5.48
CA ASN A 97 -26.22 12.95 -5.11
C ASN A 97 -25.93 13.87 -6.31
N ASN A 98 -24.94 14.76 -6.20
CA ASN A 98 -24.55 15.72 -7.23
C ASN A 98 -23.18 15.39 -7.86
N ILE A 99 -22.82 14.11 -7.92
CA ILE A 99 -21.48 13.69 -8.36
C ILE A 99 -21.35 13.86 -9.88
N GLU A 100 -20.30 14.56 -10.34
CA GLU A 100 -20.01 14.75 -11.77
C GLU A 100 -18.94 13.80 -12.31
N VAL A 101 -17.99 13.41 -11.45
CA VAL A 101 -16.82 12.61 -11.83
C VAL A 101 -16.69 11.43 -10.88
N ILE A 102 -16.42 10.24 -11.44
CA ILE A 102 -16.06 9.07 -10.65
C ILE A 102 -14.59 9.22 -10.25
N GLU A 103 -14.31 9.30 -8.96
CA GLU A 103 -12.97 9.40 -8.38
C GLU A 103 -12.96 8.83 -6.95
N GLY A 104 -11.81 8.80 -6.27
CA GLY A 104 -11.75 8.41 -4.84
C GLY A 104 -12.04 6.94 -4.52
N LEU A 105 -12.21 6.05 -5.51
CA LEU A 105 -12.54 4.63 -5.32
C LEU A 105 -11.32 3.68 -5.43
N ASN A 106 -10.12 4.18 -5.72
CA ASN A 106 -8.94 3.37 -6.07
C ASN A 106 -8.55 2.30 -5.03
N LYS A 107 -8.82 2.54 -3.74
CA LYS A 107 -8.48 1.63 -2.64
C LYS A 107 -9.56 0.57 -2.36
N LEU A 108 -10.77 0.74 -2.91
CA LEU A 108 -11.91 -0.15 -2.69
C LEU A 108 -11.87 -1.36 -3.64
N THR A 109 -10.83 -2.18 -3.49
CA THR A 109 -10.55 -3.32 -4.42
C THR A 109 -11.51 -4.49 -4.25
N LYS A 110 -12.22 -4.58 -3.12
CA LYS A 110 -13.21 -5.63 -2.82
C LYS A 110 -14.65 -5.26 -3.21
N LEU A 111 -14.86 -4.08 -3.80
CA LEU A 111 -16.20 -3.58 -4.12
C LEU A 111 -16.87 -4.47 -5.17
N GLN A 112 -18.06 -4.98 -4.84
CA GLN A 112 -18.86 -5.87 -5.69
C GLN A 112 -20.13 -5.20 -6.22
N ASP A 113 -20.67 -4.25 -5.48
CA ASP A 113 -21.89 -3.51 -5.84
C ASP A 113 -21.64 -2.02 -5.65
N LEU A 114 -21.79 -1.27 -6.74
CA LEU A 114 -21.68 0.18 -6.77
C LEU A 114 -22.92 0.75 -7.44
N THR A 115 -23.62 1.62 -6.72
CA THR A 115 -24.72 2.40 -7.29
C THR A 115 -24.46 3.89 -7.19
N LEU A 116 -24.53 4.54 -8.35
CA LEU A 116 -24.37 5.96 -8.61
C LEU A 116 -25.62 6.50 -9.32
N TYR A 117 -26.78 5.87 -9.07
CA TYR A 117 -28.03 6.23 -9.73
C TYR A 117 -28.42 7.69 -9.43
N ASN A 118 -28.90 8.44 -10.42
CA ASN A 118 -29.33 9.84 -10.24
C ASN A 118 -28.19 10.75 -9.73
N ASN A 119 -27.15 10.92 -10.55
CA ASN A 119 -26.05 11.85 -10.38
C ASN A 119 -25.85 12.63 -11.70
N HIS A 120 -24.76 13.40 -11.83
CA HIS A 120 -24.41 14.20 -13.01
C HIS A 120 -23.22 13.62 -13.79
N ILE A 121 -23.00 12.31 -13.72
CA ILE A 121 -21.83 11.66 -14.31
C ILE A 121 -21.96 11.61 -15.83
N SER A 122 -20.99 12.19 -16.53
CA SER A 122 -21.00 12.24 -18.00
C SER A 122 -20.13 11.17 -18.67
N LYS A 123 -19.26 10.49 -17.91
CA LYS A 123 -18.28 9.52 -18.42
C LYS A 123 -17.98 8.42 -17.41
N ILE A 124 -17.77 7.19 -17.89
CA ILE A 124 -17.35 6.05 -17.06
C ILE A 124 -15.81 5.97 -17.08
N GLU A 125 -15.16 6.28 -15.97
CA GLU A 125 -13.70 6.26 -15.82
C GLU A 125 -13.28 6.03 -14.35
N ASN A 126 -11.97 5.91 -14.10
CA ASN A 126 -11.36 5.80 -12.77
C ASN A 126 -11.89 4.65 -11.89
N LEU A 127 -12.23 3.51 -12.50
CA LEU A 127 -12.68 2.30 -11.82
C LEU A 127 -11.75 1.11 -12.06
N ASP A 128 -10.52 1.35 -12.51
CA ASP A 128 -9.58 0.29 -12.92
C ASP A 128 -9.23 -0.69 -11.79
N ALA A 129 -9.39 -0.29 -10.53
CA ALA A 129 -9.15 -1.11 -9.34
C ALA A 129 -10.33 -2.05 -8.98
N GLN A 130 -11.53 -1.80 -9.49
CA GLN A 130 -12.77 -2.52 -9.12
C GLN A 130 -12.95 -3.84 -9.91
N LEU A 131 -11.95 -4.72 -9.84
CA LEU A 131 -11.94 -6.01 -10.57
C LEU A 131 -13.01 -7.00 -10.05
N GLU A 132 -13.48 -6.79 -8.83
CA GLU A 132 -14.50 -7.60 -8.15
C GLU A 132 -15.95 -7.15 -8.43
N LEU A 133 -16.14 -6.07 -9.19
CA LEU A 133 -17.46 -5.48 -9.44
C LEU A 133 -18.38 -6.45 -10.19
N GLN A 134 -19.55 -6.71 -9.63
CA GLN A 134 -20.58 -7.61 -10.16
C GLN A 134 -21.85 -6.87 -10.56
N VAL A 135 -22.21 -5.85 -9.78
CA VAL A 135 -23.40 -5.01 -10.00
C VAL A 135 -22.93 -3.57 -10.12
N PHE A 136 -23.29 -2.93 -11.23
CA PHE A 136 -23.02 -1.52 -11.45
C PHE A 136 -24.29 -0.81 -11.89
N SER A 137 -24.73 0.17 -11.09
CA SER A 137 -25.88 1.00 -11.39
C SER A 137 -25.44 2.44 -11.57
N ILE A 138 -25.61 2.98 -12.77
CA ILE A 138 -25.31 4.36 -13.15
C ILE A 138 -26.49 4.96 -13.93
N GLY A 139 -27.70 4.49 -13.65
CA GLY A 139 -28.92 5.03 -14.25
C GLY A 139 -29.17 6.49 -13.90
N ASN A 140 -29.91 7.19 -14.76
CA ASN A 140 -30.24 8.62 -14.65
C ASN A 140 -29.01 9.52 -14.44
N ASN A 141 -28.04 9.41 -15.35
CA ASN A 141 -26.84 10.23 -15.42
C ASN A 141 -26.73 10.87 -16.82
N GLU A 142 -25.57 11.44 -17.16
CA GLU A 142 -25.34 12.19 -18.39
C GLU A 142 -24.46 11.47 -19.42
N ILE A 143 -24.39 10.14 -19.38
CA ILE A 143 -23.55 9.34 -20.28
C ILE A 143 -24.11 9.40 -21.71
N LYS A 144 -23.30 9.90 -22.63
CA LYS A 144 -23.70 10.17 -24.03
C LYS A 144 -23.04 9.23 -25.04
N ASP A 145 -21.75 8.91 -24.87
CA ASP A 145 -21.00 8.16 -25.87
C ASP A 145 -21.19 6.64 -25.67
N ILE A 146 -21.63 5.94 -26.72
CA ILE A 146 -21.75 4.47 -26.71
C ILE A 146 -20.39 3.77 -26.54
N LYS A 147 -19.29 4.45 -26.84
CA LYS A 147 -17.93 3.94 -26.62
C LYS A 147 -17.57 3.83 -25.15
N ASP A 148 -18.21 4.59 -24.25
CA ASP A 148 -17.97 4.49 -22.81
C ASP A 148 -18.35 3.10 -22.27
N ILE A 149 -19.26 2.40 -22.95
CA ILE A 149 -19.60 1.00 -22.63
C ILE A 149 -18.39 0.06 -22.78
N LEU A 150 -17.45 0.37 -23.67
CA LEU A 150 -16.25 -0.45 -23.85
C LEU A 150 -15.35 -0.41 -22.61
N TYR A 151 -15.40 0.66 -21.80
CA TYR A 151 -14.67 0.73 -20.53
C TYR A 151 -15.09 -0.41 -19.58
N LEU A 152 -16.38 -0.78 -19.59
CA LEU A 152 -16.93 -1.84 -18.75
C LEU A 152 -16.36 -3.24 -19.05
N ARG A 153 -15.67 -3.42 -20.19
CA ARG A 153 -14.99 -4.69 -20.53
C ARG A 153 -13.83 -5.01 -19.60
N ARG A 154 -13.33 -4.01 -18.87
CA ARG A 154 -12.29 -4.16 -17.83
C ARG A 154 -12.78 -4.93 -16.61
N PHE A 155 -14.10 -5.06 -16.40
CA PHE A 155 -14.67 -5.75 -15.25
C PHE A 155 -14.96 -7.22 -15.57
N PRO A 156 -14.10 -8.17 -15.16
CA PRO A 156 -14.23 -9.57 -15.55
C PRO A 156 -15.43 -10.27 -14.91
N LYS A 157 -15.96 -9.71 -13.80
CA LYS A 157 -17.05 -10.27 -12.98
C LYS A 157 -18.37 -9.52 -13.11
N LEU A 158 -18.47 -8.48 -13.95
CA LEU A 158 -19.69 -7.69 -14.10
C LEU A 158 -20.81 -8.54 -14.70
N LYS A 159 -21.91 -8.68 -13.95
CA LYS A 159 -23.10 -9.45 -14.34
C LYS A 159 -24.33 -8.58 -14.55
N THR A 160 -24.46 -7.50 -13.80
CA THR A 160 -25.63 -6.62 -13.84
C THR A 160 -25.20 -5.19 -14.09
N LEU A 161 -25.77 -4.59 -15.13
CA LEU A 161 -25.60 -3.18 -15.47
C LEU A 161 -26.98 -2.52 -15.49
N ASN A 162 -27.13 -1.44 -14.74
CA ASN A 162 -28.24 -0.52 -14.89
C ASN A 162 -27.70 0.82 -15.38
N ILE A 163 -28.08 1.25 -16.58
CA ILE A 163 -27.66 2.50 -17.21
C ILE A 163 -28.87 3.25 -17.78
N ASN A 164 -30.08 2.84 -17.42
CA ASN A 164 -31.32 3.45 -17.87
C ASN A 164 -31.33 4.98 -17.70
N ASN A 165 -32.13 5.68 -18.49
CA ASN A 165 -32.26 7.15 -18.42
C ASN A 165 -30.95 7.93 -18.64
N ASN A 166 -29.93 7.33 -19.26
CA ASN A 166 -28.80 8.07 -19.82
C ASN A 166 -29.05 8.40 -21.31
N PRO A 167 -28.51 9.51 -21.85
CA PRO A 167 -28.62 9.84 -23.27
C PRO A 167 -28.20 8.71 -24.22
N VAL A 168 -27.16 7.94 -23.87
CA VAL A 168 -26.67 6.79 -24.66
C VAL A 168 -27.74 5.71 -24.92
N CYS A 169 -28.75 5.60 -24.05
CA CYS A 169 -29.83 4.62 -24.22
C CYS A 169 -30.76 4.94 -25.41
N GLN A 170 -30.68 6.16 -25.96
CA GLN A 170 -31.45 6.58 -27.14
C GLN A 170 -30.80 6.13 -28.45
N GLU A 171 -29.55 5.68 -28.42
CA GLU A 171 -28.83 5.18 -29.59
C GLU A 171 -29.51 3.95 -30.20
N GLU A 172 -29.52 3.90 -31.53
CA GLU A 172 -30.13 2.78 -32.25
C GLU A 172 -29.37 1.49 -31.93
N ASN A 173 -30.10 0.42 -31.58
CA ASN A 173 -29.53 -0.88 -31.23
C ASN A 173 -28.66 -0.88 -29.96
N PHE A 174 -28.76 0.12 -29.08
CA PHE A 174 -28.02 0.17 -27.81
C PHE A 174 -27.99 -1.17 -27.05
N ARG A 175 -29.16 -1.79 -26.86
CA ARG A 175 -29.27 -3.10 -26.17
C ARG A 175 -28.47 -4.21 -26.85
N LEU A 176 -28.47 -4.26 -28.18
CA LEU A 176 -27.68 -5.25 -28.94
C LEU A 176 -26.19 -4.93 -28.87
N TYR A 177 -25.82 -3.65 -28.93
CA TYR A 177 -24.42 -3.23 -28.77
C TYR A 177 -23.87 -3.67 -27.40
N VAL A 178 -24.57 -3.36 -26.31
CA VAL A 178 -24.19 -3.80 -24.96
C VAL A 178 -24.08 -5.32 -24.89
N ALA A 179 -25.05 -6.06 -25.43
CA ALA A 179 -25.03 -7.52 -25.42
C ALA A 179 -23.85 -8.12 -26.22
N ALA A 180 -23.43 -7.48 -27.31
CA ALA A 180 -22.30 -7.91 -28.14
C ALA A 180 -20.95 -7.62 -27.47
N PHE A 181 -20.78 -6.40 -26.94
CA PHE A 181 -19.51 -5.94 -26.37
C PHE A 181 -19.34 -6.29 -24.89
N LEU A 182 -20.39 -6.70 -24.17
CA LEU A 182 -20.31 -7.22 -22.80
C LEU A 182 -20.91 -8.63 -22.72
N PRO A 183 -20.25 -9.66 -23.30
CA PRO A 183 -20.85 -10.99 -23.46
C PRO A 183 -21.16 -11.70 -22.14
N LYS A 184 -20.40 -11.36 -21.07
CA LYS A 184 -20.57 -11.89 -19.72
C LYS A 184 -21.74 -11.27 -18.95
N LEU A 185 -22.28 -10.14 -19.42
CA LEU A 185 -23.38 -9.46 -18.77
C LEU A 185 -24.66 -10.31 -18.83
N GLU A 186 -25.31 -10.50 -17.69
CA GLU A 186 -26.53 -11.30 -17.56
C GLU A 186 -27.77 -10.40 -17.59
N PHE A 187 -27.72 -9.25 -16.90
CA PHE A 187 -28.85 -8.32 -16.77
C PHE A 187 -28.47 -6.92 -17.25
N LEU A 188 -29.31 -6.35 -18.12
CA LEU A 188 -29.23 -4.96 -18.55
C LEU A 188 -30.55 -4.26 -18.23
N ASP A 189 -30.48 -3.21 -17.42
CA ASP A 189 -31.61 -2.40 -16.95
C ASP A 189 -32.71 -3.28 -16.33
N TYR A 190 -32.29 -4.18 -15.43
CA TYR A 190 -33.13 -5.17 -14.74
C TYR A 190 -33.83 -6.18 -15.66
N ARG A 191 -33.43 -6.27 -16.94
CA ARG A 191 -33.96 -7.25 -17.91
C ARG A 191 -32.88 -8.22 -18.34
N LEU A 192 -33.21 -9.51 -18.30
CA LEU A 192 -32.33 -10.59 -18.75
C LEU A 192 -31.89 -10.38 -20.21
N LEU A 193 -30.60 -10.52 -20.46
CA LEU A 193 -30.04 -10.67 -21.80
C LEU A 193 -30.04 -12.15 -22.14
N ASP A 194 -31.13 -12.61 -22.74
CA ASP A 194 -31.26 -14.01 -23.15
C ASP A 194 -30.25 -14.41 -24.24
N GLN A 195 -30.07 -15.72 -24.39
CA GLN A 195 -29.09 -16.27 -25.33
C GLN A 195 -29.40 -15.86 -26.78
N GLN A 196 -30.68 -15.75 -27.15
CA GLN A 196 -31.09 -15.35 -28.49
C GLN A 196 -30.65 -13.91 -28.81
N THR A 197 -30.87 -12.98 -27.88
CA THR A 197 -30.45 -11.58 -27.98
C THR A 197 -28.93 -11.50 -28.10
N LYS A 198 -28.19 -12.27 -27.29
CA LYS A 198 -26.72 -12.33 -27.36
C LYS A 198 -26.22 -12.86 -28.70
N THR A 199 -26.83 -13.90 -29.25
CA THR A 199 -26.49 -14.43 -30.57
C THR A 199 -26.74 -13.40 -31.68
N VAL A 200 -27.94 -12.79 -31.71
CA VAL A 200 -28.28 -11.75 -32.71
C VAL A 200 -27.34 -10.54 -32.60
N ALA A 201 -27.01 -10.13 -31.38
CA ALA A 201 -26.07 -9.06 -31.12
C ALA A 201 -24.67 -9.39 -31.62
N TYR A 202 -24.15 -10.57 -31.31
CA TYR A 202 -22.85 -11.03 -31.75
C TYR A 202 -22.77 -11.13 -33.28
N ASP A 203 -23.75 -11.76 -33.94
CA ASP A 203 -23.77 -11.89 -35.41
C ASP A 203 -23.79 -10.50 -36.10
N LYS A 204 -24.48 -9.52 -35.51
CA LYS A 204 -24.54 -8.15 -36.02
C LYS A 204 -23.21 -7.40 -35.90
N TYR A 205 -22.47 -7.61 -34.81
CA TYR A 205 -21.25 -6.87 -34.47
C TYR A 205 -19.97 -7.72 -34.55
N GLN A 206 -20.02 -8.90 -35.13
CA GLN A 206 -18.97 -9.93 -35.05
C GLN A 206 -17.56 -9.36 -35.29
N ASN A 207 -17.35 -8.72 -36.45
CA ASN A 207 -16.05 -8.16 -36.82
C ASN A 207 -15.53 -7.12 -35.80
N GLN A 208 -16.41 -6.27 -35.28
CA GLN A 208 -16.04 -5.22 -34.32
C GLN A 208 -15.74 -5.79 -32.94
N VAL A 209 -16.50 -6.82 -32.52
CA VAL A 209 -16.26 -7.52 -31.26
C VAL A 209 -14.94 -8.29 -31.31
N GLU A 210 -14.67 -9.00 -32.40
CA GLU A 210 -13.40 -9.72 -32.60
C GLU A 210 -12.20 -8.75 -32.57
N GLU A 211 -12.28 -7.63 -33.31
CA GLU A 211 -11.24 -6.59 -33.29
C GLU A 211 -11.04 -6.00 -31.87
N GLN A 212 -12.13 -5.77 -31.13
CA GLN A 212 -12.05 -5.25 -29.77
C GLN A 212 -11.45 -6.28 -28.79
N ILE A 213 -11.79 -7.57 -28.91
CA ILE A 213 -11.19 -8.64 -28.11
C ILE A 213 -9.67 -8.69 -28.36
N ASP A 214 -9.23 -8.59 -29.60
CA ASP A 214 -7.81 -8.57 -29.93
C ASP A 214 -7.09 -7.35 -29.33
N LYS A 215 -7.73 -6.17 -29.37
CA LYS A 215 -7.21 -4.95 -28.72
C LYS A 215 -7.09 -5.12 -27.21
N ASP A 216 -8.12 -5.65 -26.56
CA ASP A 216 -8.13 -5.87 -25.11
C ASP A 216 -7.07 -6.89 -24.69
N ASN A 217 -6.94 -8.00 -25.44
CA ASN A 217 -5.93 -9.02 -25.17
C ASN A 217 -4.52 -8.46 -25.31
N LYS A 218 -4.25 -7.66 -26.36
CA LYS A 218 -2.96 -6.98 -26.52
C LYS A 218 -2.70 -5.99 -25.39
N ALA A 219 -3.68 -5.15 -25.05
CA ALA A 219 -3.55 -4.18 -23.95
C ALA A 219 -3.30 -4.87 -22.61
N LYS A 220 -3.98 -6.00 -22.35
CA LYS A 220 -3.78 -6.81 -21.15
C LYS A 220 -2.37 -7.41 -21.10
N LEU A 221 -1.88 -7.98 -22.20
CA LEU A 221 -0.51 -8.53 -22.27
C LEU A 221 0.54 -7.44 -22.04
N VAL A 222 0.35 -6.25 -22.61
CA VAL A 222 1.25 -5.10 -22.38
C VAL A 222 1.20 -4.66 -20.93
N ALA A 223 0.02 -4.55 -20.32
CA ALA A 223 -0.13 -4.17 -18.92
C ALA A 223 0.49 -5.21 -17.96
N GLU A 224 0.29 -6.51 -18.21
CA GLU A 224 0.92 -7.58 -17.43
C GLU A 224 2.44 -7.59 -17.57
N ALA A 225 2.96 -7.35 -18.78
CA ALA A 225 4.40 -7.25 -19.02
C ALA A 225 5.00 -6.03 -18.31
N GLN A 226 4.33 -4.87 -18.38
CA GLN A 226 4.75 -3.66 -17.69
C GLN A 226 4.71 -3.83 -16.17
N GLN A 227 3.64 -4.43 -15.64
CA GLN A 227 3.53 -4.70 -14.21
C GLN A 227 4.66 -5.61 -13.71
N LYS A 228 5.00 -6.66 -14.46
CA LYS A 228 6.14 -7.52 -14.12
C LYS A 228 7.46 -6.77 -14.15
N LEU A 229 7.66 -5.90 -15.14
CA LEU A 229 8.85 -5.07 -15.22
C LEU A 229 8.93 -4.10 -14.04
N ASP A 230 7.82 -3.45 -13.68
CA ASP A 230 7.75 -2.53 -12.55
C ASP A 230 8.02 -3.24 -11.23
N GLN A 231 7.50 -4.47 -11.06
CA GLN A 231 7.78 -5.32 -9.90
C GLN A 231 9.26 -5.71 -9.80
N GLU A 232 9.88 -6.06 -10.93
CA GLU A 232 11.30 -6.40 -10.95
C GLU A 232 12.18 -5.18 -10.62
N ILE A 233 11.87 -4.01 -11.20
CA ILE A 233 12.57 -2.75 -10.88
C ILE A 233 12.39 -2.40 -9.41
N HIS A 234 11.19 -2.61 -8.86
CA HIS A 234 10.94 -2.38 -7.44
C HIS A 234 11.80 -3.28 -6.56
N ARG A 235 11.84 -4.59 -6.87
CA ARG A 235 12.69 -5.56 -6.17
C ARG A 235 14.18 -5.17 -6.22
N GLN A 236 14.66 -4.72 -7.37
CA GLN A 236 16.05 -4.25 -7.50
C GLN A 236 16.35 -3.03 -6.62
N LYS A 237 15.39 -2.11 -6.48
CA LYS A 237 15.51 -0.93 -5.60
C LYS A 237 15.51 -1.30 -4.12
N GLU A 238 14.67 -2.26 -3.71
CA GLU A 238 14.65 -2.78 -2.33
C GLU A 238 15.94 -3.56 -2.01
N ALA A 239 16.56 -4.16 -3.03
CA ALA A 239 17.86 -4.80 -2.94
C ALA A 239 19.06 -3.84 -3.07
N TYR A 240 18.82 -2.55 -3.36
CA TYR A 240 19.84 -1.50 -3.55
C TYR A 240 20.78 -1.75 -4.74
N VAL A 241 20.35 -2.52 -5.74
CA VAL A 241 21.18 -2.94 -6.88
C VAL A 241 20.62 -2.49 -8.23
N GLU A 242 19.72 -1.51 -8.25
CA GLU A 242 19.15 -1.04 -9.53
C GLU A 242 20.24 -0.62 -10.53
N TYR A 243 20.03 -1.06 -11.77
CA TYR A 243 20.88 -0.82 -12.93
C TYR A 243 22.29 -1.43 -12.90
N LEU A 244 22.67 -2.16 -11.85
CA LEU A 244 23.98 -2.84 -11.77
C LEU A 244 24.08 -4.06 -12.69
N ASP A 245 22.96 -4.57 -13.21
CA ASP A 245 22.91 -5.63 -14.21
C ASP A 245 23.19 -5.14 -15.64
N THR A 246 23.31 -3.83 -15.82
CA THR A 246 23.54 -3.15 -17.10
C THR A 246 24.92 -2.47 -17.16
N ASP A 247 25.23 -1.79 -18.26
CA ASP A 247 26.42 -0.93 -18.38
C ASP A 247 26.19 0.51 -17.88
N LYS A 248 25.11 0.77 -17.14
CA LYS A 248 24.71 2.10 -16.69
C LYS A 248 25.81 2.84 -15.91
N LEU A 249 26.49 2.17 -14.98
CA LEU A 249 27.58 2.79 -14.22
C LEU A 249 28.70 3.28 -15.14
N PHE A 250 29.09 2.46 -16.12
CA PHE A 250 30.09 2.83 -17.13
C PHE A 250 29.61 3.99 -18.02
N VAL A 251 28.34 3.96 -18.44
CA VAL A 251 27.77 5.07 -19.24
C VAL A 251 27.77 6.38 -18.45
N ASP A 252 27.44 6.34 -17.16
CA ASP A 252 27.39 7.52 -16.30
C ASP A 252 28.78 8.08 -15.97
N MET A 253 29.83 7.24 -16.01
CA MET A 253 31.23 7.68 -15.95
C MET A 253 31.58 8.58 -17.13
N TYR A 254 31.33 8.12 -18.35
CA TYR A 254 31.69 8.85 -19.57
C TYR A 254 30.71 9.98 -19.94
N ALA A 255 29.49 9.96 -19.41
CA ALA A 255 28.53 11.05 -19.63
C ALA A 255 28.99 12.38 -19.01
N ASP A 256 29.67 12.31 -17.86
CA ASP A 256 30.18 13.48 -17.13
C ASP A 256 31.71 13.66 -17.30
N ASP A 257 32.34 12.89 -18.19
CA ASP A 257 33.77 12.94 -18.46
C ASP A 257 34.09 13.42 -19.90
N PRO A 258 34.11 14.75 -20.13
CA PRO A 258 34.45 15.29 -21.44
C PRO A 258 35.91 15.03 -21.83
N GLU A 259 36.83 14.83 -20.88
CA GLU A 259 38.25 14.59 -21.19
C GLU A 259 38.50 13.13 -21.57
N GLY A 260 37.88 12.17 -20.86
CA GLY A 260 37.93 10.75 -21.23
C GLY A 260 37.35 10.49 -22.61
N ASN A 261 36.28 11.19 -22.99
CA ASN A 261 35.73 11.09 -24.35
C ASN A 261 36.73 11.50 -25.44
N LYS A 262 37.57 12.52 -25.19
CA LYS A 262 38.64 12.90 -26.13
C LYS A 262 39.80 11.90 -26.09
N LEU A 263 40.15 11.40 -24.91
CA LEU A 263 41.21 10.41 -24.73
C LEU A 263 40.89 9.07 -25.41
N ASN A 264 39.61 8.72 -25.53
CA ASN A 264 39.15 7.52 -26.24
C ASN A 264 39.47 7.54 -27.75
N GLU A 265 39.77 8.70 -28.32
CA GLU A 265 40.16 8.82 -29.74
C GLU A 265 41.62 8.43 -29.99
N ILE A 266 42.41 8.17 -28.93
CA ILE A 266 43.79 7.72 -29.08
C ILE A 266 43.81 6.34 -29.75
N PRO A 267 44.56 6.14 -30.86
CA PRO A 267 44.60 4.86 -31.57
C PRO A 267 45.00 3.70 -30.65
N GLY A 268 44.15 2.67 -30.58
CA GLY A 268 44.34 1.47 -29.76
C GLY A 268 43.73 1.52 -28.36
N VAL A 269 43.19 2.68 -27.92
CA VAL A 269 42.46 2.79 -26.65
C VAL A 269 41.07 2.14 -26.73
N ASP A 270 40.45 2.12 -27.91
CA ASP A 270 39.15 1.51 -28.17
C ASP A 270 39.09 0.03 -27.75
N GLU A 271 40.12 -0.76 -28.09
CA GLU A 271 40.22 -2.16 -27.65
C GLU A 271 40.37 -2.27 -26.13
N MET A 272 41.17 -1.39 -25.50
CA MET A 272 41.36 -1.38 -24.04
C MET A 272 40.08 -1.01 -23.30
N LEU A 273 39.32 -0.06 -23.84
CA LEU A 273 38.07 0.43 -23.29
C LEU A 273 36.99 -0.66 -23.28
N ILE A 274 36.90 -1.45 -24.36
CA ILE A 274 35.99 -2.60 -24.43
C ILE A 274 36.31 -3.60 -23.32
N ILE A 275 37.59 -3.95 -23.14
CA ILE A 275 38.02 -4.90 -22.10
C ILE A 275 37.74 -4.36 -20.70
N TYR A 276 38.01 -3.06 -20.47
CA TYR A 276 37.71 -2.42 -19.20
C TYR A 276 36.21 -2.44 -18.90
N LYS A 277 35.38 -2.02 -19.86
CA LYS A 277 33.92 -2.03 -19.76
C LYS A 277 33.40 -3.43 -19.42
N GLU A 278 33.83 -4.46 -20.13
CA GLU A 278 33.39 -5.84 -19.89
C GLU A 278 33.70 -6.31 -18.47
N LYS A 279 34.91 -6.01 -17.96
CA LYS A 279 35.32 -6.37 -16.60
C LYS A 279 34.54 -5.59 -15.54
N LEU A 280 34.36 -4.29 -15.72
CA LEU A 280 33.60 -3.46 -14.79
C LEU A 280 32.14 -3.91 -14.70
N VAL A 281 31.51 -4.18 -15.85
CA VAL A 281 30.14 -4.70 -15.92
C VAL A 281 30.03 -6.08 -15.30
N ALA A 282 31.04 -6.95 -15.45
CA ALA A 282 31.06 -8.24 -14.79
C ALA A 282 31.03 -8.11 -13.26
N VAL A 283 31.86 -7.23 -12.68
CA VAL A 283 31.85 -6.95 -11.23
C VAL A 283 30.49 -6.40 -10.79
N CYS A 284 29.89 -5.49 -11.56
CA CYS A 284 28.56 -4.95 -11.24
C CYS A 284 27.46 -6.04 -11.27
N LYS A 285 27.51 -6.97 -12.23
CA LYS A 285 26.56 -8.10 -12.32
C LYS A 285 26.71 -9.10 -11.18
N GLU A 286 27.93 -9.32 -10.70
CA GLU A 286 28.17 -10.13 -9.51
C GLU A 286 27.58 -9.47 -8.27
N LEU A 287 27.84 -8.17 -8.07
CA LEU A 287 27.23 -7.38 -7.00
C LEU A 287 25.70 -7.36 -7.08
N PHE A 288 25.14 -7.23 -8.28
CA PHE A 288 23.70 -7.30 -8.53
C PHE A 288 23.10 -8.63 -8.05
N SER A 289 23.69 -9.74 -8.50
CA SER A 289 23.22 -11.09 -8.16
C SER A 289 23.33 -11.36 -6.67
N PHE A 290 24.43 -10.92 -6.05
CA PHE A 290 24.64 -10.99 -4.61
C PHE A 290 23.62 -10.15 -3.83
N GLY A 291 23.36 -8.91 -4.25
CA GLY A 291 22.42 -8.03 -3.56
C GLY A 291 20.97 -8.52 -3.59
N LEU A 292 20.53 -9.15 -4.68
CA LEU A 292 19.22 -9.82 -4.73
C LEU A 292 19.14 -11.00 -3.75
N LEU A 293 20.20 -11.81 -3.65
CA LEU A 293 20.25 -12.92 -2.70
C LEU A 293 20.20 -12.44 -1.25
N GLU A 294 20.97 -11.42 -0.91
CA GLU A 294 20.97 -10.83 0.44
C GLU A 294 19.65 -10.14 0.76
N HIS A 295 18.99 -9.54 -0.22
CA HIS A 295 17.63 -9.02 -0.05
C HIS A 295 16.64 -10.13 0.33
N ASP A 296 16.67 -11.27 -0.37
CA ASP A 296 15.78 -12.39 -0.07
C ASP A 296 16.03 -12.94 1.35
N LYS A 297 17.27 -12.96 1.83
CA LYS A 297 17.61 -13.33 3.23
C LYS A 297 17.03 -12.33 4.24
N ARG A 298 17.24 -11.03 4.02
CA ARG A 298 16.68 -9.97 4.89
C ARG A 298 15.15 -10.03 4.93
N LYS A 299 14.52 -10.26 3.78
CA LYS A 299 13.08 -10.42 3.68
C LYS A 299 12.58 -11.61 4.49
N ALA A 300 13.26 -12.77 4.38
CA ALA A 300 12.92 -13.95 5.15
C ALA A 300 13.03 -13.71 6.67
N GLU A 301 14.07 -13.00 7.13
CA GLU A 301 14.23 -12.64 8.54
C GLU A 301 13.08 -11.73 9.04
N VAL A 302 12.70 -10.72 8.25
CA VAL A 302 11.56 -9.83 8.55
C VAL A 302 10.24 -10.60 8.59
N ASP A 303 10.01 -11.48 7.61
CA ASP A 303 8.78 -12.28 7.54
C ASP A 303 8.68 -13.23 8.76
N MET A 304 9.79 -13.89 9.13
CA MET A 304 9.85 -14.75 10.32
C MET A 304 9.64 -13.98 11.62
N PHE A 305 10.23 -12.80 11.77
CA PHE A 305 10.01 -11.93 12.93
C PHE A 305 8.53 -11.62 13.11
N TRP A 306 7.85 -11.21 12.04
CA TRP A 306 6.42 -10.88 12.09
C TRP A 306 5.54 -12.09 12.34
N GLU A 307 5.91 -13.27 11.85
CA GLU A 307 5.21 -14.51 12.19
C GLU A 307 5.25 -14.77 13.71
N CYS A 308 6.44 -14.72 14.32
CA CYS A 308 6.63 -14.90 15.75
C CYS A 308 5.87 -13.85 16.58
N VAL A 309 5.96 -12.56 16.20
CA VAL A 309 5.26 -11.47 16.90
C VAL A 309 3.74 -11.65 16.82
N ASN A 310 3.22 -11.99 15.65
CA ASN A 310 1.78 -12.17 15.47
C ASN A 310 1.25 -13.40 16.20
N GLU A 311 2.02 -14.49 16.23
CA GLU A 311 1.68 -15.68 17.01
C GLU A 311 1.60 -15.38 18.52
N ALA A 312 2.62 -14.70 19.07
CA ALA A 312 2.63 -14.30 20.48
C ALA A 312 1.48 -13.35 20.83
N LYS A 313 1.21 -12.34 19.97
CA LYS A 313 0.06 -11.43 20.13
C LYS A 313 -1.28 -12.18 20.08
N LEU A 314 -1.41 -13.18 19.20
CA LEU A 314 -2.63 -13.97 19.07
C LEU A 314 -2.86 -14.88 20.29
N GLU A 315 -1.82 -15.57 20.76
CA GLU A 315 -1.88 -16.41 21.96
C GLU A 315 -2.27 -15.59 23.19
N ASN A 316 -1.62 -14.44 23.40
CA ASN A 316 -1.94 -13.52 24.48
C ASN A 316 -3.40 -13.04 24.42
N LYS A 317 -3.88 -12.68 23.23
CA LYS A 317 -5.28 -12.28 23.01
C LYS A 317 -6.25 -13.40 23.38
N GLN A 318 -5.96 -14.64 22.98
CA GLN A 318 -6.80 -15.79 23.31
C GLN A 318 -6.85 -16.06 24.81
N GLU A 319 -5.71 -16.02 25.50
CA GLU A 319 -5.66 -16.17 26.96
C GLU A 319 -6.40 -15.05 27.69
N GLY A 320 -6.24 -13.80 27.24
CA GLY A 320 -6.96 -12.65 27.79
C GLY A 320 -8.47 -12.75 27.61
N MET A 321 -8.93 -13.17 26.43
CA MET A 321 -10.37 -13.41 26.16
C MET A 321 -10.92 -14.50 27.07
N LYS A 322 -10.18 -15.59 27.27
CA LYS A 322 -10.58 -16.68 28.16
C LYS A 322 -10.70 -16.21 29.62
N ALA A 323 -9.74 -15.42 30.10
CA ALA A 323 -9.78 -14.85 31.45
C ALA A 323 -11.02 -13.95 31.66
N ILE A 324 -11.35 -13.13 30.66
CA ILE A 324 -12.55 -12.27 30.68
C ILE A 324 -13.84 -13.12 30.64
N GLU A 325 -13.87 -14.19 29.85
CA GLU A 325 -15.03 -15.09 29.79
C GLU A 325 -15.28 -15.81 31.11
N GLU A 326 -14.22 -16.37 31.71
CA GLU A 326 -14.26 -17.01 33.03
C GLU A 326 -14.74 -16.02 34.11
N PHE A 327 -14.21 -14.80 34.10
CA PHE A 327 -14.69 -13.72 34.98
C PHE A 327 -16.17 -13.41 34.77
N ASN A 328 -16.63 -13.29 33.52
CA ASN A 328 -18.01 -12.94 33.22
C ASN A 328 -19.01 -14.01 33.67
N ILE A 329 -18.62 -15.28 33.66
CA ILE A 329 -19.42 -16.39 34.20
C ILE A 329 -19.58 -16.23 35.71
N GLU A 330 -18.48 -16.02 36.44
CA GLU A 330 -18.51 -15.84 37.90
C GLU A 330 -19.21 -14.54 38.32
N LYS A 331 -19.01 -13.44 37.57
CA LYS A 331 -19.73 -12.18 37.73
C LYS A 331 -21.24 -12.38 37.66
N LYS A 332 -21.75 -13.09 36.65
CA LYS A 332 -23.19 -13.37 36.52
C LYS A 332 -23.72 -14.19 37.70
N ARG A 333 -22.94 -15.17 38.18
CA ARG A 333 -23.30 -15.97 39.35
C ARG A 333 -23.41 -15.11 40.61
N LEU A 334 -22.36 -14.34 40.92
CA LEU A 334 -22.32 -13.45 42.09
C LEU A 334 -23.43 -12.40 42.04
N PHE A 335 -23.68 -11.80 40.87
CA PHE A 335 -24.74 -10.82 40.70
C PHE A 335 -26.14 -11.42 40.96
N SER A 336 -26.41 -12.63 40.47
CA SER A 336 -27.66 -13.34 40.76
C SER A 336 -27.79 -13.70 42.23
N GLU A 337 -26.70 -14.06 42.91
CA GLU A 337 -26.71 -14.33 44.35
C GLU A 337 -27.03 -13.07 45.15
N ILE A 338 -26.40 -11.93 44.81
CA ILE A 338 -26.62 -10.63 45.45
C ILE A 338 -28.08 -10.20 45.34
N GLN A 339 -28.70 -10.33 44.16
CA GLN A 339 -30.12 -9.95 43.96
C GLN A 339 -31.11 -10.78 44.78
N GLN A 340 -30.75 -11.99 45.19
CA GLN A 340 -31.63 -12.87 45.97
C GLN A 340 -31.45 -12.70 47.49
N LEU A 341 -30.42 -11.97 47.92
CA LEU A 341 -30.12 -11.76 49.34
C LEU A 341 -30.94 -10.60 49.91
N THR A 342 -31.43 -10.77 51.13
CA THR A 342 -32.13 -9.74 51.91
C THR A 342 -31.35 -9.29 53.14
N ASP A 343 -30.27 -9.99 53.50
CA ASP A 343 -29.40 -9.66 54.64
C ASP A 343 -28.24 -8.78 54.17
N ALA A 344 -28.20 -7.54 54.67
CA ALA A 344 -27.19 -6.54 54.32
C ALA A 344 -25.75 -7.00 54.59
N LYS A 345 -25.49 -7.77 55.67
CA LYS A 345 -24.14 -8.27 55.96
C LYS A 345 -23.69 -9.34 54.98
N LEU A 346 -24.60 -10.22 54.57
CA LEU A 346 -24.30 -11.22 53.54
C LEU A 346 -24.09 -10.56 52.18
N MET A 347 -24.83 -9.49 51.89
CA MET A 347 -24.66 -8.71 50.66
C MET A 347 -23.30 -7.99 50.61
N GLU A 348 -22.87 -7.38 51.72
CA GLU A 348 -21.54 -6.77 51.88
C GLU A 348 -20.41 -7.79 51.65
N ILE A 349 -20.53 -9.00 52.20
CA ILE A 349 -19.57 -10.10 51.97
C ILE A 349 -19.49 -10.46 50.48
N LYS A 350 -20.63 -10.52 49.78
CA LYS A 350 -20.66 -10.83 48.34
C LYS A 350 -20.11 -9.71 47.47
N VAL A 351 -20.31 -8.45 47.85
CA VAL A 351 -19.66 -7.29 47.21
C VAL A 351 -18.14 -7.36 47.40
N MET A 352 -17.66 -7.75 48.58
CA MET A 352 -16.22 -8.00 48.81
C MET A 352 -15.66 -9.16 47.97
N GLU A 353 -16.41 -10.26 47.81
CA GLU A 353 -16.05 -11.37 46.91
C GLU A 353 -15.92 -10.86 45.46
N PHE A 354 -16.83 -10.00 45.00
CA PHE A 354 -16.78 -9.43 43.66
C PHE A 354 -15.58 -8.49 43.47
N ASN A 355 -15.29 -7.62 44.43
CA ASN A 355 -14.09 -6.77 44.37
C ASN A 355 -12.78 -7.59 44.34
N THR A 356 -12.75 -8.72 45.05
CA THR A 356 -11.62 -9.68 44.97
C THR A 356 -11.49 -10.24 43.56
N LEU A 357 -12.60 -10.70 42.97
CA LEU A 357 -12.62 -11.25 41.61
C LEU A 357 -12.18 -10.22 40.55
N ILE A 358 -12.56 -8.95 40.68
CA ILE A 358 -12.09 -7.87 39.79
C ILE A 358 -10.58 -7.67 39.91
N SER A 359 -10.05 -7.73 41.14
CA SER A 359 -8.61 -7.60 41.39
C SER A 359 -7.83 -8.79 40.80
N GLU A 360 -8.35 -10.00 40.95
CA GLU A 360 -7.78 -11.21 40.34
C GLU A 360 -7.77 -11.14 38.81
N LEU A 361 -8.83 -10.61 38.18
CA LEU A 361 -8.87 -10.40 36.74
C LEU A 361 -7.83 -9.36 36.30
N TRP A 362 -7.71 -8.24 37.00
CA TRP A 362 -6.70 -7.22 36.70
C TRP A 362 -5.28 -7.82 36.80
N ASP A 363 -4.98 -8.55 37.89
CA ASP A 363 -3.69 -9.23 38.07
C ASP A 363 -3.40 -10.21 36.94
N LYS A 364 -4.42 -10.97 36.50
CA LYS A 364 -4.27 -11.91 35.38
C LYS A 364 -4.03 -11.20 34.05
N LEU A 365 -4.80 -10.17 33.71
CA LEU A 365 -4.66 -9.44 32.45
C LEU A 365 -3.34 -8.65 32.39
N MET A 366 -2.95 -8.00 33.49
CA MET A 366 -1.65 -7.32 33.60
C MET A 366 -0.49 -8.30 33.58
N GLY A 367 -0.63 -9.47 34.22
CA GLY A 367 0.36 -10.54 34.18
C GLY A 367 0.57 -11.06 32.75
N LEU A 368 -0.51 -11.27 31.99
CA LEU A 368 -0.44 -11.66 30.59
C LEU A 368 0.26 -10.59 29.74
N GLU A 369 -0.07 -9.31 29.93
CA GLU A 369 0.58 -8.21 29.20
C GLU A 369 2.08 -8.12 29.52
N LEU A 370 2.46 -8.28 30.79
CA LEU A 370 3.86 -8.29 31.20
C LEU A 370 4.63 -9.45 30.56
N GLN A 371 4.05 -10.65 30.54
CA GLN A 371 4.64 -11.81 29.88
C GLN A 371 4.83 -11.59 28.38
N LEU A 372 3.85 -10.96 27.71
CA LEU A 372 3.95 -10.64 26.29
C LEU A 372 5.05 -9.61 26.02
N VAL A 373 5.19 -8.59 26.87
CA VAL A 373 6.29 -7.60 26.75
C VAL A 373 7.64 -8.29 26.88
N ASP A 374 7.83 -9.14 27.89
CA ASP A 374 9.10 -9.86 28.08
C ASP A 374 9.43 -10.75 26.86
N GLN A 375 8.42 -11.45 26.33
CA GLN A 375 8.57 -12.29 25.14
C GLN A 375 8.90 -11.46 23.89
N LEU A 376 8.18 -10.37 23.64
CA LEU A 376 8.44 -9.52 22.47
C LEU A 376 9.79 -8.80 22.60
N GLU A 377 10.20 -8.40 23.79
CA GLU A 377 11.52 -7.79 24.01
C GLU A 377 12.66 -8.76 23.63
N GLU A 378 12.54 -10.05 23.96
CA GLU A 378 13.50 -11.06 23.54
C GLU A 378 13.53 -11.25 22.02
N VAL A 379 12.36 -11.41 21.40
CA VAL A 379 12.22 -11.57 19.94
C VAL A 379 12.77 -10.35 19.18
N ILE A 380 12.47 -9.14 19.64
CA ILE A 380 12.97 -7.89 19.05
C ILE A 380 14.49 -7.80 19.19
N LYS A 381 15.07 -8.16 20.34
CA LYS A 381 16.54 -8.14 20.52
C LYS A 381 17.25 -9.10 19.59
N ASP A 382 16.73 -10.32 19.44
CA ASP A 382 17.32 -11.30 18.53
C ASP A 382 17.20 -10.83 17.08
N PHE A 383 16.04 -10.30 16.69
CA PHE A 383 15.83 -9.70 15.37
C PHE A 383 16.79 -8.54 15.08
N ASP A 384 16.94 -7.60 16.02
CA ASP A 384 17.86 -6.46 15.89
C ASP A 384 19.29 -6.93 15.65
N ARG A 385 19.75 -7.94 16.41
CA ARG A 385 21.09 -8.52 16.25
C ARG A 385 21.23 -9.17 14.86
N ASN A 386 20.30 -10.03 14.49
CA ASN A 386 20.36 -10.76 13.22
C ASN A 386 20.32 -9.80 12.02
N MET A 387 19.46 -8.79 12.06
CA MET A 387 19.37 -7.76 11.02
C MET A 387 20.64 -6.92 10.93
N GLN A 388 21.22 -6.55 12.08
CA GLN A 388 22.49 -5.83 12.11
C GLN A 388 23.63 -6.66 11.48
N ASP A 389 23.69 -7.95 11.76
CA ASP A 389 24.68 -8.87 11.19
C ASP A 389 24.50 -9.03 9.67
N LEU A 390 23.25 -9.22 9.20
CA LEU A 390 22.93 -9.31 7.78
C LEU A 390 23.29 -8.04 7.01
N VAL A 391 22.95 -6.86 7.56
CA VAL A 391 23.27 -5.58 6.93
C VAL A 391 24.78 -5.34 6.92
N SER A 392 25.48 -5.64 8.02
CA SER A 392 26.93 -5.48 8.10
C SER A 392 27.65 -6.40 7.10
N GLY A 393 27.25 -7.67 7.03
CA GLY A 393 27.80 -8.61 6.05
C GLY A 393 27.53 -8.21 4.59
N PHE A 394 26.35 -7.66 4.30
CA PHE A 394 26.06 -7.10 2.98
C PHE A 394 26.99 -5.93 2.64
N LEU A 395 27.18 -4.99 3.57
CA LEU A 395 28.03 -3.81 3.37
C LEU A 395 29.50 -4.17 3.17
N GLU A 396 30.03 -5.14 3.92
CA GLU A 396 31.40 -5.64 3.73
C GLU A 396 31.62 -6.18 2.31
N ASN A 397 30.64 -6.91 1.77
CA ASN A 397 30.73 -7.45 0.42
C ASN A 397 30.55 -6.36 -0.65
N VAL A 398 29.64 -5.41 -0.46
CA VAL A 398 29.50 -4.24 -1.34
C VAL A 398 30.82 -3.50 -1.45
N GLN A 399 31.46 -3.20 -0.31
CA GLN A 399 32.76 -2.55 -0.26
C GLN A 399 33.84 -3.38 -0.99
N ALA A 400 33.82 -4.71 -0.85
CA ALA A 400 34.75 -5.59 -1.56
C ALA A 400 34.56 -5.56 -3.08
N TYR A 401 33.31 -5.56 -3.58
CA TYR A 401 33.02 -5.43 -5.01
C TYR A 401 33.40 -4.06 -5.57
N LEU A 402 33.11 -2.98 -4.86
CA LEU A 402 33.45 -1.63 -5.33
C LEU A 402 34.95 -1.34 -5.21
N THR A 403 35.65 -1.98 -4.28
CA THR A 403 37.13 -1.99 -4.28
C THR A 403 37.68 -2.66 -5.54
N GLN A 404 37.10 -3.77 -6.01
CA GLN A 404 37.49 -4.37 -7.28
C GLN A 404 37.21 -3.46 -8.47
N ALA A 405 36.09 -2.73 -8.46
CA ALA A 405 35.78 -1.74 -9.49
C ALA A 405 36.81 -0.59 -9.53
N ARG A 406 37.19 -0.04 -8.37
CA ARG A 406 38.26 0.97 -8.28
C ARG A 406 39.60 0.45 -8.80
N GLU A 407 39.94 -0.79 -8.49
CA GLU A 407 41.18 -1.41 -8.97
C GLU A 407 41.18 -1.60 -10.49
N LEU A 408 40.03 -1.94 -11.09
CA LEU A 408 39.90 -1.99 -12.55
C LEU A 408 40.07 -0.60 -13.18
N GLU A 409 39.51 0.44 -12.56
CA GLU A 409 39.67 1.84 -13.00
C GLU A 409 41.12 2.32 -12.86
N ASN A 410 41.81 1.97 -11.76
CA ASN A 410 43.24 2.25 -11.59
C ASN A 410 44.08 1.60 -12.69
N GLN A 411 43.83 0.32 -12.99
CA GLN A 411 44.52 -0.40 -14.06
C GLN A 411 44.21 0.18 -15.45
N HIS A 412 42.99 0.67 -15.67
CA HIS A 412 42.62 1.36 -16.90
C HIS A 412 43.38 2.69 -17.02
N ASN A 413 43.38 3.50 -15.97
CA ASN A 413 44.09 4.77 -15.90
C ASN A 413 45.60 4.60 -16.16
N GLU A 414 46.27 3.61 -15.57
CA GLU A 414 47.70 3.33 -15.84
C GLU A 414 47.97 3.07 -17.32
N LYS A 415 47.11 2.28 -17.99
CA LYS A 415 47.21 2.01 -19.43
C LYS A 415 46.86 3.22 -20.28
N MET A 416 45.94 4.06 -19.82
CA MET A 416 45.60 5.33 -20.47
C MET A 416 46.79 6.29 -20.43
N ILE A 417 47.49 6.39 -19.30
CA ILE A 417 48.73 7.19 -19.20
C ILE A 417 49.79 6.68 -20.18
N GLU A 418 50.00 5.37 -20.27
CA GLU A 418 50.95 4.77 -21.21
C GLU A 418 50.57 5.09 -22.68
N SER A 419 49.31 4.86 -23.04
CA SER A 419 48.80 5.09 -24.40
C SER A 419 48.86 6.57 -24.78
N ALA A 420 48.48 7.46 -23.87
CA ALA A 420 48.53 8.90 -24.09
C ALA A 420 49.96 9.43 -24.18
N THR A 421 50.90 8.85 -23.43
CA THR A 421 52.33 9.18 -23.53
C THR A 421 52.88 8.76 -24.90
N ILE A 422 52.56 7.55 -25.38
CA ILE A 422 52.96 7.08 -26.72
C ILE A 422 52.35 7.96 -27.81
N ALA A 423 51.09 8.34 -27.66
CA ALA A 423 50.41 9.23 -28.61
C ALA A 423 51.07 10.61 -28.65
N LEU A 424 51.43 11.19 -27.50
CA LEU A 424 52.15 12.46 -27.41
C LEU A 424 53.55 12.38 -28.05
N GLU A 425 54.27 11.28 -27.86
CA GLU A 425 55.57 11.07 -28.52
C GLU A 425 55.46 10.98 -30.04
N LYS A 426 54.42 10.31 -30.56
CA LYS A 426 54.12 10.27 -32.00
C LYS A 426 53.71 11.64 -32.52
N ALA A 427 52.92 12.39 -31.75
CA ALA A 427 52.52 13.76 -32.06
C ALA A 427 53.74 14.67 -32.24
N ALA A 428 54.68 14.61 -31.29
CA ALA A 428 55.92 15.39 -31.32
C ALA A 428 56.81 15.07 -32.53
N LYS A 429 56.70 13.87 -33.10
CA LYS A 429 57.42 13.43 -34.31
C LYS A 429 56.67 13.69 -35.62
N ASN A 430 55.45 14.27 -35.57
CA ASN A 430 54.52 14.35 -36.69
C ASN A 430 54.20 12.98 -37.32
N GLU A 431 54.16 11.93 -36.51
CA GLU A 431 53.84 10.55 -36.90
C GLU A 431 52.40 10.15 -36.54
N LEU A 432 51.57 11.10 -36.09
CA LEU A 432 50.14 10.89 -35.91
C LEU A 432 49.45 10.71 -37.27
N GLU A 433 48.47 9.81 -37.32
CA GLU A 433 47.65 9.59 -38.52
C GLU A 433 46.91 10.90 -38.91
N GLU A 434 46.76 11.15 -40.22
CA GLU A 434 46.22 12.43 -40.73
C GLU A 434 44.76 12.68 -40.28
N ASP A 435 44.03 11.63 -39.89
CA ASP A 435 42.60 11.65 -39.53
C ASP A 435 42.31 11.90 -38.03
N VAL A 436 43.31 12.25 -37.22
CA VAL A 436 43.11 12.56 -35.79
C VAL A 436 42.34 13.88 -35.60
N SER A 437 41.30 13.88 -34.76
CA SER A 437 40.41 15.03 -34.50
C SER A 437 41.15 16.28 -34.00
N GLU A 438 40.54 17.47 -34.16
CA GLU A 438 41.10 18.70 -33.59
C GLU A 438 41.12 18.67 -32.05
N ASP A 439 40.14 18.03 -31.41
CA ASP A 439 40.05 17.95 -29.95
C ASP A 439 41.18 17.10 -29.36
N LEU A 440 41.51 15.97 -29.98
CA LEU A 440 42.64 15.14 -29.56
C LEU A 440 43.99 15.85 -29.83
N ARG A 441 44.11 16.61 -30.92
CA ARG A 441 45.32 17.43 -31.19
C ARG A 441 45.52 18.53 -30.16
N MET A 442 44.45 19.17 -29.69
CA MET A 442 44.52 20.17 -28.62
C MET A 442 44.96 19.56 -27.28
N LEU A 443 44.66 18.29 -27.07
CA LEU A 443 45.03 17.56 -25.86
C LEU A 443 46.50 17.09 -25.91
N LEU A 444 46.99 16.67 -27.08
CA LEU A 444 48.37 16.20 -27.32
C LEU A 444 49.40 17.33 -27.57
N VAL A 445 49.29 18.46 -26.86
CA VAL A 445 50.19 19.62 -27.02
C VAL A 445 51.45 19.49 -26.19
N ASP A 446 51.30 19.11 -24.92
CA ASP A 446 52.39 18.94 -23.97
C ASP A 446 52.03 17.90 -22.90
N LYS A 447 53.05 17.45 -22.18
CA LYS A 447 52.91 16.37 -21.19
C LYS A 447 51.97 16.74 -20.05
N ASP A 448 51.98 17.99 -19.60
CA ASP A 448 51.19 18.41 -18.45
C ASP A 448 49.70 18.47 -18.83
N THR A 449 49.38 18.97 -20.03
CA THR A 449 48.01 18.98 -20.56
C THR A 449 47.41 17.57 -20.66
N VAL A 450 48.15 16.62 -21.25
CA VAL A 450 47.69 15.23 -21.38
C VAL A 450 47.49 14.57 -20.02
N LEU A 451 48.45 14.69 -19.11
CA LEU A 451 48.37 14.07 -17.79
C LEU A 451 47.22 14.66 -16.96
N ASN A 452 47.00 15.97 -17.03
CA ASN A 452 45.88 16.62 -16.35
C ASN A 452 44.52 16.10 -16.88
N ALA A 453 44.38 15.90 -18.18
CA ALA A 453 43.17 15.34 -18.77
C ALA A 453 42.92 13.89 -18.30
N VAL A 454 43.97 13.05 -18.30
CA VAL A 454 43.89 11.66 -17.82
C VAL A 454 43.55 11.60 -16.33
N THR A 455 44.18 12.43 -15.49
CA THR A 455 43.86 12.53 -14.06
C THR A 455 42.43 13.02 -13.84
N SER A 456 41.98 14.03 -14.59
CA SER A 456 40.60 14.52 -14.48
C SER A 456 39.57 13.45 -14.83
N SER A 457 39.82 12.67 -15.89
CA SER A 457 38.96 11.55 -16.29
C SER A 457 38.89 10.50 -15.19
N HIS A 458 40.05 10.09 -14.67
CA HIS A 458 40.17 9.13 -13.59
C HIS A 458 39.43 9.55 -12.31
N ASP A 459 39.58 10.82 -11.88
CA ASP A 459 38.93 11.36 -10.69
C ASP A 459 37.39 11.34 -10.85
N VAL A 460 36.87 11.66 -12.04
CA VAL A 460 35.44 11.59 -12.35
C VAL A 460 34.92 10.15 -12.25
N HIS A 461 35.66 9.18 -12.79
CA HIS A 461 35.27 7.78 -12.75
C HIS A 461 35.27 7.21 -11.32
N LEU A 462 36.33 7.46 -10.54
CA LEU A 462 36.40 7.05 -9.14
C LEU A 462 35.25 7.66 -8.33
N LEU A 463 34.96 8.94 -8.53
CA LEU A 463 33.84 9.62 -7.88
C LEU A 463 32.48 8.94 -8.19
N LYS A 464 32.28 8.42 -9.41
CA LYS A 464 31.05 7.68 -9.76
C LYS A 464 30.94 6.35 -9.02
N ILE A 465 32.06 5.64 -8.85
CA ILE A 465 32.11 4.40 -8.08
C ILE A 465 31.82 4.69 -6.60
N ASP A 466 32.47 5.71 -6.04
CA ASP A 466 32.31 6.11 -4.64
C ASP A 466 30.88 6.58 -4.34
N ASN A 467 30.29 7.40 -5.20
CA ASN A 467 28.89 7.82 -5.06
C ASN A 467 27.93 6.63 -5.09
N LYS A 468 28.22 5.59 -5.87
CA LYS A 468 27.39 4.37 -5.89
C LYS A 468 27.53 3.57 -4.60
N GLU A 469 28.73 3.49 -4.02
CA GLU A 469 28.95 2.90 -2.70
C GLU A 469 28.15 3.65 -1.63
N ASP A 470 28.30 4.97 -1.59
CA ASP A 470 27.68 5.84 -0.60
C ASP A 470 26.14 5.80 -0.68
N ASP A 471 25.56 5.73 -1.89
CA ASP A 471 24.10 5.57 -2.07
C ASP A 471 23.61 4.27 -1.43
N ILE A 472 24.26 3.14 -1.73
CA ILE A 472 23.90 1.83 -1.19
C ILE A 472 24.02 1.85 0.34
N VAL A 473 25.16 2.31 0.86
CA VAL A 473 25.47 2.38 2.29
C VAL A 473 24.46 3.25 3.03
N THR A 474 24.16 4.43 2.51
CA THR A 474 23.25 5.38 3.14
C THR A 474 21.83 4.82 3.18
N ARG A 475 21.37 4.24 2.08
CA ARG A 475 20.00 3.74 1.97
C ARG A 475 19.73 2.54 2.87
N ILE A 476 20.64 1.55 2.90
CA ILE A 476 20.40 0.36 3.73
C ILE A 476 20.50 0.68 5.23
N ASN A 477 21.44 1.53 5.64
CA ASN A 477 21.54 1.97 7.04
C ASN A 477 20.32 2.82 7.44
N GLY A 478 19.87 3.71 6.56
CA GLY A 478 18.65 4.49 6.77
C GLY A 478 17.42 3.62 6.91
N TRP A 479 17.27 2.61 6.05
CA TRP A 479 16.21 1.61 6.12
C TRP A 479 16.23 0.84 7.44
N LEU A 480 17.37 0.26 7.81
CA LEU A 480 17.51 -0.50 9.06
C LEU A 480 17.17 0.35 10.27
N LYS A 481 17.73 1.56 10.36
CA LYS A 481 17.46 2.49 11.46
C LYS A 481 15.98 2.82 11.58
N ASN A 482 15.32 3.14 10.47
CA ASN A 482 13.91 3.48 10.46
C ASN A 482 13.04 2.29 10.87
N MET A 483 13.36 1.08 10.37
CA MET A 483 12.64 -0.14 10.70
C MET A 483 12.73 -0.47 12.19
N VAL A 484 13.96 -0.52 12.74
CA VAL A 484 14.20 -0.79 14.17
C VAL A 484 13.48 0.27 15.03
N THR A 485 13.63 1.55 14.70
CA THR A 485 12.98 2.63 15.45
C THR A 485 11.46 2.51 15.45
N ASN A 486 10.86 2.11 14.32
CA ASN A 486 9.41 1.91 14.20
C ASN A 486 8.94 0.73 15.06
N ILE A 487 9.63 -0.41 14.99
CA ILE A 487 9.32 -1.61 15.79
C ILE A 487 9.35 -1.29 17.30
N HIS A 488 10.41 -0.63 17.78
CA HIS A 488 10.51 -0.28 19.19
C HIS A 488 9.43 0.72 19.64
N ASN A 489 9.18 1.77 18.85
CA ASN A 489 8.31 2.86 19.28
C ASN A 489 6.82 2.56 19.08
N GLU A 490 6.43 2.19 17.87
CA GLU A 490 5.01 2.03 17.50
C GLU A 490 4.50 0.63 17.89
N GLU A 491 5.29 -0.41 17.61
CA GLU A 491 4.82 -1.79 17.73
C GLU A 491 4.95 -2.36 19.14
N GLU A 492 5.89 -1.84 19.93
CA GLU A 492 6.08 -2.27 21.31
C GLU A 492 5.64 -1.20 22.32
N ILE A 493 6.30 -0.05 22.37
CA ILE A 493 6.04 0.97 23.41
C ILE A 493 4.61 1.48 23.35
N ARG A 494 4.14 1.88 22.16
CA ARG A 494 2.79 2.44 22.00
C ARG A 494 1.72 1.35 22.17
N ARG A 495 1.94 0.15 21.63
CA ARG A 495 1.06 -1.01 21.83
C ARG A 495 0.85 -1.31 23.30
N ASN A 496 1.95 -1.48 24.05
CA ASN A 496 1.89 -1.80 25.47
C ASN A 496 1.15 -0.72 26.27
N ARG A 497 1.49 0.55 26.06
CA ARG A 497 0.81 1.67 26.74
C ARG A 497 -0.69 1.70 26.46
N THR A 498 -1.07 1.48 25.22
CA THR A 498 -2.48 1.42 24.81
C THR A 498 -3.16 0.27 25.52
N ARG A 499 -2.55 -0.91 25.52
CA ARG A 499 -3.12 -2.11 26.13
C ARG A 499 -3.27 -2.01 27.64
N VAL A 500 -2.28 -1.48 28.34
CA VAL A 500 -2.35 -1.21 29.78
C VAL A 500 -3.46 -0.21 30.10
N THR A 501 -3.64 0.81 29.26
CA THR A 501 -4.73 1.79 29.43
C THR A 501 -6.10 1.14 29.24
N GLU A 502 -6.27 0.30 28.22
CA GLU A 502 -7.50 -0.47 27.99
C GLU A 502 -7.85 -1.38 29.18
N ILE A 503 -6.86 -2.12 29.70
CA ILE A 503 -7.07 -3.00 30.86
C ILE A 503 -7.53 -2.19 32.07
N ASN A 504 -6.85 -1.07 32.38
CA ASN A 504 -7.23 -0.23 33.50
C ASN A 504 -8.63 0.37 33.33
N HIS A 505 -8.96 0.88 32.14
CA HIS A 505 -10.28 1.45 31.87
C HIS A 505 -11.39 0.41 32.02
N TYR A 506 -11.18 -0.80 31.53
CA TYR A 506 -12.14 -1.90 31.69
C TYR A 506 -12.33 -2.28 33.17
N ILE A 507 -11.25 -2.34 33.94
CA ILE A 507 -11.30 -2.65 35.37
C ILE A 507 -11.96 -1.53 36.18
N ASP A 508 -11.71 -0.27 35.84
CA ASP A 508 -12.36 0.88 36.49
C ASP A 508 -13.88 0.87 36.24
N HIS A 509 -14.31 0.60 35.00
CA HIS A 509 -15.74 0.42 34.70
C HIS A 509 -16.37 -0.71 35.54
N LEU A 510 -15.67 -1.84 35.73
CA LEU A 510 -16.16 -2.93 36.58
C LEU A 510 -16.25 -2.52 38.06
N ARG A 511 -15.33 -1.69 38.55
CA ARG A 511 -15.39 -1.17 39.93
C ARG A 511 -16.55 -0.21 40.12
N GLU A 512 -16.82 0.68 39.16
CA GLU A 512 -17.98 1.58 39.19
C GLU A 512 -19.31 0.79 39.24
N GLU A 513 -19.40 -0.33 38.53
CA GLU A 513 -20.57 -1.22 38.61
C GLU A 513 -20.77 -1.82 40.01
N VAL A 514 -19.69 -2.15 40.70
CA VAL A 514 -19.74 -2.67 42.08
C VAL A 514 -20.08 -1.57 43.08
N GLU A 515 -19.53 -0.37 42.93
CA GLU A 515 -19.88 0.78 43.78
C GLU A 515 -21.37 1.15 43.66
N ALA A 516 -21.95 1.06 42.46
CA ALA A 516 -23.37 1.26 42.26
C ALA A 516 -24.24 0.22 42.99
N LEU A 517 -23.76 -1.02 43.12
CA LEU A 517 -24.42 -2.06 43.91
C LEU A 517 -24.32 -1.77 45.41
N ASP A 518 -23.15 -1.37 45.90
CA ASP A 518 -22.91 -1.06 47.31
C ASP A 518 -23.78 0.13 47.81
N MET A 519 -23.91 1.18 46.99
CA MET A 519 -24.82 2.30 47.27
C MET A 519 -26.30 1.91 47.32
N ALA A 520 -26.70 0.82 46.66
CA ALA A 520 -28.05 0.28 46.74
C ALA A 520 -28.31 -0.56 48.01
N VAL A 521 -27.26 -1.06 48.68
CA VAL A 521 -27.34 -1.80 49.95
C VAL A 521 -27.41 -0.87 51.16
N GLY A 522 -26.86 0.34 51.05
CA GLY A 522 -26.80 1.34 52.12
C GLY A 522 -28.08 2.17 52.35
N ASN A 523 -29.10 2.02 51.50
CA ASN A 523 -30.44 2.63 51.63
C ASN A 523 -31.46 1.58 52.06
#